data_AF-A0A812WBU1-F1
#
_entry.id   AF-A0A812WBU1-F1
#
_cell.length_a   1.000
_cell.length_b   1.000
_cell.length_c   1.000
_cell.angle_alpha   90.00
_cell.angle_beta   90.00
_cell.angle_gamma   90.00
#
_symmetry.space_group_name_H-M   'P 1'
#
loop_
_entity.id
_entity.type
_entity.pdbx_description
1 polymer ?
#
loop_
_entity_poly.entity_id
_entity_poly.type
_entity_poly.pdbx_seq_one_letter_code
_entity_poly.pdbx_strand_id
1 'polypeptide(L)'
;MSVCVVGKNKAAFMDACANAGGLGMKLTDSLDGAAGVIVVCDLVEGITIEEETELRRALQAGARAAIFVDNLDKAMEKTDPEGVYQACARAIDNVNVILCMYCSPSTGDLQVYPNFKGGVAFGSASQGWGFTVRHFGKMYAKKMGVNEKSLCDRLWGDNFFWAENKRWVVEASPRGVSRPLPRAFCQFIMYPIVQLSQAILTNNSRYEQMLTAMNISLSTSDQGLTGQALLTRVMQTWMANDHLSLLLAP
;
A
#
# COMPACT_ATOMS: atom_id res chain seq x y z
N MET A 1 -3.81 -16.43 -16.18
CA MET A 1 -2.89 -16.71 -15.06
C MET A 1 -3.70 -16.57 -13.77
N SER A 2 -3.78 -17.62 -12.96
CA SER A 2 -4.47 -17.60 -11.66
C SER A 2 -3.50 -17.19 -10.55
N VAL A 3 -4.01 -16.46 -9.57
CA VAL A 3 -3.27 -16.00 -8.39
C VAL A 3 -4.01 -16.48 -7.15
N CYS A 4 -3.32 -17.22 -6.30
CA CYS A 4 -3.87 -17.67 -5.04
C CYS A 4 -3.85 -16.52 -4.03
N VAL A 5 -4.94 -16.30 -3.30
CA VAL A 5 -5.00 -15.35 -2.19
C VAL A 5 -5.04 -16.11 -0.88
N VAL A 6 -4.05 -15.85 -0.03
CA VAL A 6 -3.92 -16.44 1.31
C VAL A 6 -4.08 -15.33 2.34
N GLY A 7 -4.73 -15.62 3.47
CA GLY A 7 -5.03 -14.61 4.47
C GLY A 7 -6.41 -14.74 5.10
N LYS A 8 -6.55 -14.35 6.37
CA LYS A 8 -7.87 -14.27 7.04
C LYS A 8 -8.87 -13.40 6.27
N ASN A 9 -8.42 -12.26 5.77
CA ASN A 9 -9.27 -11.30 5.04
C ASN A 9 -9.30 -11.55 3.52
N LYS A 10 -8.93 -12.76 3.05
CA LYS A 10 -8.87 -13.07 1.61
C LYS A 10 -10.19 -12.87 0.88
N ALA A 11 -11.33 -13.21 1.51
CA ALA A 11 -12.65 -13.02 0.90
C ALA A 11 -12.95 -11.53 0.66
N ALA A 12 -12.77 -10.69 1.68
CA ALA A 12 -12.94 -9.24 1.57
C ALA A 12 -11.98 -8.64 0.52
N PHE A 13 -10.75 -9.13 0.46
CA PHE A 13 -9.79 -8.69 -0.55
C PHE A 13 -10.22 -9.09 -1.97
N MET A 14 -10.69 -10.31 -2.17
CA MET A 14 -11.19 -10.78 -3.48
C MET A 14 -12.42 -10.00 -3.93
N ASP A 15 -13.36 -9.73 -3.01
CA ASP A 15 -14.56 -8.92 -3.29
C ASP A 15 -14.21 -7.47 -3.63
N ALA A 16 -13.28 -6.87 -2.88
CA ALA A 16 -12.75 -5.54 -3.17
C ALA A 16 -12.14 -5.47 -4.58
N CYS A 17 -11.35 -6.48 -4.95
CA CYS A 17 -10.76 -6.58 -6.29
C CYS A 17 -11.82 -6.75 -7.38
N ALA A 18 -12.87 -7.54 -7.14
CA ALA A 18 -13.96 -7.74 -8.08
C ALA A 18 -14.73 -6.43 -8.32
N ASN A 19 -15.05 -5.69 -7.25
CA ASN A 19 -15.77 -4.42 -7.31
C ASN A 19 -14.95 -3.30 -7.97
N ALA A 20 -13.63 -3.34 -7.86
CA ALA A 20 -12.72 -2.37 -8.48
C ALA A 20 -12.53 -2.58 -10.00
N GLY A 21 -13.31 -3.46 -10.64
CA GLY A 21 -13.21 -3.77 -12.08
C GLY A 21 -12.27 -4.93 -12.41
N GLY A 22 -11.82 -5.69 -11.39
CA GLY A 22 -10.95 -6.85 -11.55
C GLY A 22 -9.48 -6.50 -11.76
N LEU A 23 -8.59 -7.43 -11.42
CA LEU A 23 -7.14 -7.26 -11.57
C LEU A 23 -6.61 -7.58 -12.97
N GLY A 24 -7.49 -7.91 -13.92
CA GLY A 24 -7.10 -8.63 -15.13
C GLY A 24 -6.54 -10.05 -14.85
N MET A 25 -6.60 -10.50 -13.60
CA MET A 25 -6.13 -11.80 -13.12
C MET A 25 -7.28 -12.54 -12.42
N LYS A 26 -7.30 -13.88 -12.57
CA LYS A 26 -8.27 -14.72 -11.86
C LYS A 26 -7.74 -14.98 -10.44
N LEU A 27 -8.36 -14.34 -9.45
CA LEU A 27 -8.11 -14.65 -8.05
C LEU A 27 -8.79 -15.97 -7.69
N THR A 28 -8.10 -16.79 -6.91
CA THR A 28 -8.55 -18.11 -6.47
C THR A 28 -8.09 -18.34 -5.04
N ASP A 29 -8.82 -19.18 -4.31
CA ASP A 29 -8.43 -19.69 -3.01
C ASP A 29 -7.52 -20.93 -3.12
N SER A 30 -7.60 -21.65 -4.23
CA SER A 30 -6.74 -22.80 -4.49
C SER A 30 -5.34 -22.41 -4.97
N LEU A 31 -4.35 -23.11 -4.42
CA LEU A 31 -2.94 -23.07 -4.82
C LEU A 31 -2.69 -23.82 -6.13
N ASP A 32 -3.58 -24.77 -6.49
CA ASP A 32 -3.37 -25.70 -7.60
C ASP A 32 -3.36 -24.96 -8.94
N GLY A 33 -2.21 -24.96 -9.61
CA GLY A 33 -2.02 -24.27 -10.89
C GLY A 33 -1.95 -22.74 -10.79
N ALA A 34 -1.85 -22.18 -9.58
CA ALA A 34 -1.61 -20.74 -9.39
C ALA A 34 -0.16 -20.39 -9.73
N ALA A 35 0.03 -19.33 -10.52
CA ALA A 35 1.37 -18.87 -10.90
C ALA A 35 1.97 -17.84 -9.93
N GLY A 36 1.14 -17.32 -9.03
CA GLY A 36 1.52 -16.36 -8.01
C GLY A 36 0.64 -16.50 -6.77
N VAL A 37 1.13 -15.95 -5.66
CA VAL A 37 0.43 -15.91 -4.38
C VAL A 37 0.41 -14.48 -3.85
N ILE A 38 -0.75 -14.03 -3.37
CA ILE A 38 -0.91 -12.77 -2.64
C ILE A 38 -1.22 -13.12 -1.19
N VAL A 39 -0.36 -12.65 -0.28
CA VAL A 39 -0.54 -12.78 1.16
C VAL A 39 -1.22 -11.52 1.68
N VAL A 40 -2.46 -11.66 2.17
CA VAL A 40 -3.18 -10.59 2.86
C VAL A 40 -2.73 -10.61 4.32
N CYS A 41 -1.86 -9.68 4.68
CA CYS A 41 -1.28 -9.57 6.02
C CYS A 41 -2.00 -8.49 6.83
N ASP A 42 -2.59 -8.88 7.96
CA ASP A 42 -3.23 -7.95 8.89
C ASP A 42 -2.16 -7.14 9.66
N LEU A 43 -2.23 -5.80 9.66
CA LEU A 43 -1.31 -4.97 10.44
C LEU A 43 -1.43 -5.12 11.96
N VAL A 44 -2.59 -5.59 12.44
CA VAL A 44 -2.87 -5.73 13.88
C VAL A 44 -2.44 -7.11 14.38
N GLU A 45 -2.76 -8.16 13.63
CA GLU A 45 -2.47 -9.55 14.03
C GLU A 45 -1.14 -10.07 13.49
N GLY A 46 -0.62 -9.48 12.41
CA GLY A 46 0.52 -10.01 11.68
C GLY A 46 0.16 -11.24 10.85
N ILE A 47 1.19 -12.01 10.48
CA ILE A 47 1.05 -13.25 9.73
C ILE A 47 0.79 -14.39 10.72
N THR A 48 -0.24 -15.17 10.45
CA THR A 48 -0.56 -16.38 11.21
C THR A 48 0.19 -17.60 10.69
N ILE A 49 0.29 -18.65 11.52
CA ILE A 49 0.96 -19.91 11.17
C ILE A 49 0.32 -20.56 9.93
N GLU A 50 -0.99 -20.41 9.76
CA GLU A 50 -1.74 -20.93 8.61
C GLU A 50 -1.31 -20.23 7.32
N GLU A 51 -1.29 -18.90 7.32
CA GLU A 51 -0.86 -18.07 6.19
C GLU A 51 0.59 -18.33 5.80
N GLU A 52 1.47 -18.48 6.79
CA GLU A 52 2.87 -18.86 6.57
C GLU A 52 2.95 -20.25 5.90
N THR A 53 2.17 -21.22 6.37
CA THR A 53 2.17 -22.57 5.80
C THR A 53 1.70 -22.58 4.35
N GLU A 54 0.65 -21.82 4.02
CA GLU A 54 0.17 -21.68 2.65
C GLU A 54 1.18 -20.96 1.74
N LEU A 55 1.80 -19.87 2.23
CA LEU A 55 2.88 -19.19 1.52
C LEU A 55 4.05 -20.14 1.22
N ARG A 56 4.48 -20.94 2.20
CA ARG A 56 5.56 -21.91 2.02
C ARG A 56 5.24 -22.96 0.95
N ARG A 57 4.00 -23.46 0.91
CA ARG A 57 3.56 -24.38 -0.14
C ARG A 57 3.59 -23.71 -1.52
N ALA A 58 3.19 -22.45 -1.62
CA ALA A 58 3.18 -21.71 -2.89
C ALA A 58 4.61 -21.52 -3.42
N LEU A 59 5.55 -21.19 -2.54
CA LEU A 59 6.96 -21.03 -2.89
C LEU A 59 7.59 -22.36 -3.35
N GLN A 60 7.24 -23.48 -2.71
CA GLN A 60 7.66 -24.82 -3.14
C GLN A 60 7.14 -25.19 -4.54
N ALA A 61 5.95 -24.70 -4.90
CA ALA A 61 5.39 -24.84 -6.24
C ALA A 61 6.01 -23.85 -7.26
N GLY A 62 6.94 -22.99 -6.85
CA GLY A 62 7.61 -22.01 -7.71
C GLY A 62 6.78 -20.75 -7.99
N ALA A 63 5.73 -20.49 -7.21
CA ALA A 63 4.92 -19.29 -7.37
C ALA A 63 5.68 -18.03 -6.88
N ARG A 64 5.48 -16.89 -7.56
CA ARG A 64 5.95 -15.59 -7.05
C ARG A 64 5.01 -15.04 -5.99
N ALA A 65 5.56 -14.45 -4.93
CA ALA A 65 4.78 -13.87 -3.86
C ALA A 65 4.63 -12.35 -4.00
N ALA A 66 3.50 -11.85 -3.55
CA ALA A 66 3.25 -10.45 -3.24
C ALA A 66 2.51 -10.33 -1.91
N ILE A 67 2.59 -9.18 -1.25
CA ILE A 67 1.92 -8.91 0.02
C ILE A 67 0.93 -7.75 -0.15
N PHE A 68 -0.27 -7.93 0.40
CA PHE A 68 -1.22 -6.86 0.66
C PHE A 68 -1.29 -6.61 2.16
N VAL A 69 -0.80 -5.46 2.59
CA VAL A 69 -0.80 -5.02 3.98
C VAL A 69 -2.17 -4.40 4.28
N ASP A 70 -2.99 -5.12 5.05
CA ASP A 70 -4.40 -4.84 5.31
C ASP A 70 -4.64 -4.13 6.65
N ASN A 71 -5.87 -3.66 6.86
CA ASN A 71 -6.32 -2.92 8.04
C ASN A 71 -5.57 -1.59 8.27
N LEU A 72 -5.12 -0.93 7.20
CA LEU A 72 -4.44 0.36 7.29
C LEU A 72 -5.34 1.44 7.93
N ASP A 73 -6.64 1.38 7.69
CA ASP A 73 -7.66 2.22 8.33
C ASP A 73 -7.64 2.10 9.86
N LYS A 74 -7.68 0.87 10.37
CA LYS A 74 -7.61 0.62 11.82
C LYS A 74 -6.26 1.01 12.41
N ALA A 75 -5.17 0.87 11.65
CA ALA A 75 -3.85 1.29 12.08
C ALA A 75 -3.77 2.83 12.21
N MET A 76 -4.33 3.57 11.25
CA MET A 76 -4.38 5.04 11.28
C MET A 76 -5.20 5.61 12.44
N GLU A 77 -6.17 4.86 12.96
CA GLU A 77 -6.95 5.27 14.14
C GLU A 77 -6.17 5.09 15.46
N LYS A 78 -5.24 4.13 15.51
CA LYS A 78 -4.55 3.73 16.75
C LYS A 78 -3.21 4.41 16.97
N THR A 79 -2.53 4.82 15.91
CA THR A 79 -1.15 5.33 15.99
C THR A 79 -0.89 6.44 14.99
N ASP A 80 0.18 7.19 15.21
CA ASP A 80 0.62 8.24 14.30
C ASP A 80 1.23 7.64 13.02
N PRO A 81 1.40 8.45 11.96
CA PRO A 81 1.93 7.96 10.69
C PRO A 81 3.29 7.24 10.76
N GLU A 82 4.19 7.62 11.68
CA GLU A 82 5.44 6.88 11.86
C GLU A 82 5.16 5.50 12.48
N GLY A 83 4.28 5.40 13.47
CA GLY A 83 3.85 4.12 14.01
C GLY A 83 3.20 3.20 12.97
N VAL A 84 2.38 3.75 12.06
CA VAL A 84 1.82 2.99 10.92
C VAL A 84 2.94 2.50 10.00
N TYR A 85 3.88 3.38 9.62
CA TYR A 85 5.02 2.99 8.79
C TYR A 85 5.83 1.85 9.43
N GLN A 86 6.13 1.94 10.73
CA GLN A 86 6.88 0.91 11.45
C GLN A 86 6.13 -0.42 11.49
N ALA A 87 4.80 -0.41 11.62
CA ALA A 87 3.99 -1.62 11.54
C ALA A 87 4.03 -2.25 10.14
N CYS A 88 3.89 -1.43 9.09
CA CYS A 88 4.04 -1.87 7.71
C CYS A 88 5.42 -2.48 7.44
N ALA A 89 6.50 -1.81 7.87
CA ALA A 89 7.87 -2.28 7.69
C ALA A 89 8.09 -3.65 8.36
N ARG A 90 7.63 -3.83 9.61
CA ARG A 90 7.67 -5.13 10.28
C ARG A 90 6.91 -6.23 9.53
N ALA A 91 5.72 -5.92 9.01
CA ALA A 91 4.94 -6.90 8.24
C ALA A 91 5.69 -7.35 6.98
N ILE A 92 6.30 -6.41 6.25
CA ILE A 92 7.11 -6.68 5.06
C ILE A 92 8.36 -7.49 5.42
N ASP A 93 9.07 -7.11 6.48
CA ASP A 93 10.28 -7.81 6.92
C ASP A 93 9.97 -9.25 7.32
N ASN A 94 8.87 -9.48 8.05
CA ASN A 94 8.43 -10.83 8.43
C ASN A 94 8.15 -11.72 7.21
N VAL A 95 7.48 -11.19 6.17
CA VAL A 95 7.30 -11.92 4.90
C VAL A 95 8.65 -12.17 4.23
N ASN A 96 9.52 -11.16 4.15
CA ASN A 96 10.82 -11.28 3.49
C ASN A 96 11.73 -12.31 4.17
N VAL A 97 11.66 -12.48 5.50
CA VAL A 97 12.37 -13.57 6.20
C VAL A 97 11.94 -14.94 5.66
N ILE A 98 10.64 -15.16 5.42
CA ILE A 98 10.15 -16.42 4.85
C ILE A 98 10.62 -16.56 3.40
N LEU A 99 10.48 -15.52 2.58
CA LEU A 99 10.87 -15.52 1.17
C LEU A 99 12.37 -15.83 0.98
N CYS A 100 13.22 -15.26 1.84
CA CYS A 100 14.67 -15.51 1.83
C CYS A 100 15.03 -16.98 1.99
N MET A 101 14.24 -17.76 2.74
CA MET A 101 14.51 -19.19 2.95
C MET A 101 14.35 -20.01 1.67
N TYR A 102 13.63 -19.48 0.68
CA TYR A 102 13.38 -20.14 -0.61
C TYR A 102 14.16 -19.50 -1.76
N CYS A 103 14.93 -18.44 -1.49
CA CYS A 103 15.84 -17.86 -2.48
C CYS A 103 16.96 -18.87 -2.79
N SER A 104 17.17 -19.12 -4.08
CA SER A 104 18.28 -19.94 -4.57
C SER A 104 18.91 -19.30 -5.81
N PRO A 105 20.13 -19.69 -6.21
CA PRO A 105 20.76 -19.14 -7.41
C PRO A 105 19.93 -19.31 -8.69
N SER A 106 19.06 -20.34 -8.76
CA SER A 106 18.16 -20.55 -9.90
C SER A 106 16.86 -19.75 -9.81
N THR A 107 16.37 -19.43 -8.61
CA THR A 107 15.11 -18.70 -8.41
C THR A 107 15.30 -17.18 -8.37
N GLY A 108 16.48 -16.69 -7.97
CA GLY A 108 16.78 -15.26 -7.85
C GLY A 108 16.22 -14.60 -6.59
N ASP A 109 16.05 -13.28 -6.66
CA ASP A 109 15.50 -12.45 -5.57
C ASP A 109 13.97 -12.58 -5.53
N LEU A 110 13.46 -13.29 -4.52
CA LEU A 110 12.02 -13.47 -4.29
C LEU A 110 11.45 -12.44 -3.32
N GLN A 111 12.26 -11.56 -2.74
CA GLN A 111 11.79 -10.59 -1.75
C GLN A 111 10.83 -9.58 -2.36
N VAL A 112 9.94 -9.07 -1.51
CA VAL A 112 9.00 -8.00 -1.87
C VAL A 112 9.51 -6.67 -1.34
N TYR A 113 9.32 -5.62 -2.15
CA TYR A 113 9.80 -4.29 -1.82
C TYR A 113 8.72 -3.25 -2.10
N PRO A 114 8.44 -2.35 -1.15
CA PRO A 114 7.49 -1.27 -1.38
C PRO A 114 7.91 -0.28 -2.46
N ASN A 115 9.18 -0.26 -2.86
CA ASN A 115 9.72 0.68 -3.84
C ASN A 115 9.39 0.29 -5.29
N PHE A 116 10.18 0.76 -6.26
CA PHE A 116 9.92 0.49 -7.67
C PHE A 116 9.99 -0.99 -8.06
N LYS A 117 10.68 -1.84 -7.27
CA LYS A 117 10.71 -3.30 -7.50
C LYS A 117 9.33 -3.94 -7.27
N GLY A 118 8.48 -3.35 -6.43
CA GLY A 118 7.10 -3.81 -6.22
C GLY A 118 6.96 -5.08 -5.39
N GLY A 119 5.76 -5.69 -5.47
CA GLY A 119 5.38 -6.84 -4.65
C GLY A 119 4.71 -6.47 -3.32
N VAL A 120 4.47 -5.18 -3.06
CA VAL A 120 3.78 -4.69 -1.85
C VAL A 120 2.68 -3.70 -2.20
N ALA A 121 1.50 -3.91 -1.63
CA ALA A 121 0.42 -2.92 -1.58
C ALA A 121 -0.05 -2.73 -0.14
N PHE A 122 -0.66 -1.59 0.13
CA PHE A 122 -1.19 -1.18 1.43
C PHE A 122 -2.64 -0.78 1.26
N GLY A 123 -3.51 -1.09 2.23
CA GLY A 123 -4.88 -0.64 2.14
C GLY A 123 -5.80 -1.22 3.20
N SER A 124 -7.08 -1.24 2.85
CA SER A 124 -8.14 -1.85 3.65
C SER A 124 -9.03 -2.66 2.72
N ALA A 125 -8.94 -3.99 2.84
CA ALA A 125 -9.78 -4.93 2.12
C ALA A 125 -11.25 -4.71 2.48
N SER A 126 -11.55 -4.46 3.76
CA SER A 126 -12.92 -4.21 4.23
C SER A 126 -13.57 -2.95 3.64
N GLN A 127 -12.78 -1.90 3.41
CA GLN A 127 -13.25 -0.66 2.78
C GLN A 127 -13.07 -0.66 1.26
N GLY A 128 -12.43 -1.69 0.71
CA GLY A 128 -12.25 -1.88 -0.73
C GLY A 128 -11.31 -0.89 -1.40
N TRP A 129 -10.27 -0.42 -0.72
CA TRP A 129 -9.25 0.46 -1.30
C TRP A 129 -7.84 0.00 -0.95
N GLY A 130 -6.88 0.31 -1.83
CA GLY A 130 -5.48 0.03 -1.61
C GLY A 130 -4.59 0.68 -2.65
N PHE A 131 -3.32 0.87 -2.30
CA PHE A 131 -2.34 1.56 -3.12
C PHE A 131 -0.97 0.88 -3.03
N THR A 132 -0.14 1.12 -4.03
CA THR A 132 1.31 0.83 -3.97
C THR A 132 2.06 2.15 -3.82
N VAL A 133 3.32 2.12 -3.35
CA VAL A 133 4.14 3.35 -3.36
C VAL A 133 4.30 3.88 -4.79
N ARG A 134 4.32 2.99 -5.78
CA ARG A 134 4.39 3.34 -7.20
C ARG A 134 3.21 4.20 -7.66
N HIS A 135 2.00 3.98 -7.13
CA HIS A 135 0.86 4.84 -7.41
C HIS A 135 1.17 6.31 -7.07
N PHE A 136 1.63 6.55 -5.85
CA PHE A 136 2.04 7.89 -5.41
C PHE A 136 3.30 8.39 -6.14
N GLY A 137 4.25 7.50 -6.41
CA GLY A 137 5.45 7.80 -7.19
C GLY A 137 5.12 8.34 -8.57
N LYS A 138 4.22 7.70 -9.32
CA LYS A 138 3.74 8.15 -10.64
C LYS A 138 3.02 9.50 -10.54
N MET A 139 2.15 9.67 -9.54
CA MET A 139 1.42 10.92 -9.29
C MET A 139 2.38 12.09 -9.04
N TYR A 140 3.34 11.91 -8.12
CA TYR A 140 4.29 12.96 -7.75
C TYR A 140 5.38 13.18 -8.81
N ALA A 141 5.83 12.14 -9.50
CA ALA A 141 6.80 12.25 -10.59
C ALA A 141 6.27 13.15 -11.72
N LYS A 142 5.01 12.94 -12.11
CA LYS A 142 4.33 13.79 -13.12
C LYS A 142 4.21 15.25 -12.65
N LYS A 143 3.90 15.47 -11.37
CA LYS A 143 3.73 16.83 -10.79
C LYS A 143 5.06 17.57 -10.63
N MET A 144 6.12 16.87 -10.24
CA MET A 144 7.44 17.45 -9.95
C MET A 144 8.39 17.44 -11.15
N GLY A 145 8.05 16.72 -12.23
CA GLY A 145 8.92 16.57 -13.40
C GLY A 145 10.18 15.75 -13.11
N VAL A 146 10.09 14.75 -12.23
CA VAL A 146 11.22 13.88 -11.83
C VAL A 146 11.02 12.45 -12.30
N ASN A 147 12.10 11.64 -12.26
CA ASN A 147 12.03 10.23 -12.63
C ASN A 147 11.19 9.43 -11.61
N GLU A 148 10.18 8.69 -12.09
CA GLU A 148 9.29 7.84 -11.27
C GLU A 148 10.06 6.84 -10.43
N LYS A 149 10.97 6.07 -11.03
CA LYS A 149 11.73 5.03 -10.33
C LYS A 149 12.55 5.61 -9.19
N SER A 150 13.32 6.66 -9.45
CA SER A 150 14.13 7.33 -8.43
C SER A 150 13.28 7.94 -7.31
N LEU A 151 12.05 8.37 -7.60
CA LEU A 151 11.15 8.90 -6.58
C LEU A 151 10.53 7.77 -5.75
N CYS A 152 10.07 6.69 -6.38
CA CYS A 152 9.55 5.50 -5.68
C CYS A 152 10.56 4.94 -4.68
N ASP A 153 11.84 4.88 -5.07
CA ASP A 153 12.91 4.41 -4.19
C ASP A 153 13.12 5.32 -2.96
N ARG A 154 12.80 6.61 -3.08
CA ARG A 154 12.89 7.58 -1.97
C ARG A 154 11.62 7.68 -1.13
N LEU A 155 10.48 7.17 -1.61
CA LEU A 155 9.21 7.21 -0.89
C LEU A 155 9.11 6.12 0.20
N TRP A 156 10.10 5.24 0.30
CA TRP A 156 10.18 4.19 1.32
C TRP A 156 11.56 4.19 2.02
N GLY A 157 11.65 3.65 3.24
CA GLY A 157 12.91 3.54 3.98
C GLY A 157 13.30 4.79 4.77
N ASP A 158 14.59 4.87 5.15
CA ASP A 158 15.21 6.04 5.78
C ASP A 158 15.50 7.14 4.76
N ASN A 159 14.44 7.67 4.16
CA ASN A 159 14.49 8.79 3.23
C ASN A 159 13.60 9.92 3.74
N PHE A 160 14.11 11.15 3.70
CA PHE A 160 13.46 12.34 4.23
C PHE A 160 13.60 13.50 3.24
N PHE A 161 12.54 14.29 3.06
CA PHE A 161 12.57 15.46 2.19
C PHE A 161 12.61 16.75 2.99
N TRP A 162 13.77 17.43 2.96
CA TRP A 162 13.93 18.73 3.61
C TRP A 162 13.36 19.83 2.71
N ALA A 163 12.10 20.20 2.95
CA ALA A 163 11.37 21.15 2.11
C ALA A 163 12.04 22.54 2.01
N GLU A 164 12.60 23.06 3.11
CA GLU A 164 13.27 24.37 3.13
C GLU A 164 14.46 24.42 2.17
N ASN A 165 15.22 23.33 2.10
CA ASN A 165 16.40 23.19 1.23
C ASN A 165 16.11 22.42 -0.06
N LYS A 166 14.86 22.00 -0.28
CA LYS A 166 14.39 21.22 -1.44
C LYS A 166 15.28 20.02 -1.76
N ARG A 167 15.80 19.34 -0.73
CA ARG A 167 16.76 18.23 -0.89
C ARG A 167 16.34 16.99 -0.13
N TRP A 168 16.78 15.85 -0.64
CA TRP A 168 16.62 14.57 0.03
C TRP A 168 17.80 14.31 0.96
N VAL A 169 17.52 13.73 2.11
CA VAL A 169 18.50 13.32 3.13
C VAL A 169 18.13 11.93 3.65
N VAL A 170 19.10 11.24 4.24
CA VAL A 170 18.94 9.88 4.80
C VAL A 170 18.87 9.84 6.33
N GLU A 171 18.92 11.02 6.96
CA GLU A 171 18.80 11.18 8.40
C GLU A 171 17.60 12.07 8.70
N ALA A 172 16.86 11.76 9.76
CA ALA A 172 15.72 12.58 10.20
C ALA A 172 16.18 13.96 10.69
N SER A 173 17.38 14.09 11.26
CA SER A 173 17.86 15.33 11.90
C SER A 173 19.24 15.75 11.35
N PRO A 174 19.36 16.05 10.04
CA PRO A 174 20.62 16.55 9.50
C PRO A 174 20.96 17.91 10.12
N ARG A 175 22.25 18.27 10.12
CA ARG A 175 22.71 19.55 10.69
C ARG A 175 21.91 20.73 10.11
N GLY A 176 21.35 21.55 11.00
CA GLY A 176 20.58 22.75 10.65
C GLY A 176 19.06 22.55 10.63
N VAL A 177 18.57 21.33 10.85
CA VAL A 177 17.14 21.06 11.02
C VAL A 177 16.73 21.27 12.48
N SER A 178 15.66 22.04 12.69
CA SER A 178 15.15 22.38 14.03
C SER A 178 14.30 21.26 14.66
N ARG A 179 13.63 20.45 13.84
CA ARG A 179 12.77 19.33 14.26
C ARG A 179 12.97 18.14 13.34
N PRO A 180 12.98 16.90 13.85
CA PRO A 180 13.13 15.71 13.01
C PRO A 180 12.18 15.75 11.82
N LEU A 181 12.76 15.57 10.62
CA LEU A 181 12.01 15.47 9.38
C LEU A 181 11.16 14.21 9.41
N PRO A 182 9.88 14.28 8.99
CA PRO A 182 9.08 13.09 8.80
C PRO A 182 9.65 12.27 7.64
N ARG A 183 9.59 10.95 7.79
CA ARG A 183 9.95 10.02 6.74
C ARG A 183 9.13 10.29 5.48
N ALA A 184 9.69 10.04 4.31
CA ALA A 184 9.05 10.34 3.03
C ALA A 184 7.70 9.63 2.87
N PHE A 185 7.60 8.37 3.28
CA PHE A 185 6.33 7.63 3.31
C PHE A 185 5.29 8.36 4.16
N CYS A 186 5.67 8.78 5.38
CA CYS A 186 4.79 9.51 6.27
C CYS A 186 4.37 10.86 5.68
N GLN A 187 5.34 11.61 5.13
CA GLN A 187 5.13 12.95 4.60
C GLN A 187 4.27 12.99 3.34
N PHE A 188 4.56 12.12 2.37
CA PHE A 188 3.97 12.16 1.04
C PHE A 188 2.80 11.21 0.85
N ILE A 189 2.63 10.21 1.72
CA ILE A 189 1.55 9.22 1.57
C ILE A 189 0.61 9.28 2.76
N MET A 190 1.11 9.03 3.97
CA MET A 190 0.24 8.91 5.14
C MET A 190 -0.39 10.24 5.57
N TYR A 191 0.35 11.35 5.59
CA TYR A 191 -0.22 12.65 5.98
C TYR A 191 -1.37 13.09 5.07
N PRO A 192 -1.25 13.06 3.72
CA PRO A 192 -2.40 13.34 2.85
C PRO A 192 -3.62 12.47 3.13
N ILE A 193 -3.42 11.16 3.33
CA ILE A 193 -4.51 10.23 3.64
C ILE A 193 -5.17 10.60 4.98
N VAL A 194 -4.38 10.72 6.05
CA VAL A 194 -4.89 11.03 7.40
C VAL A 194 -5.58 12.39 7.43
N GLN A 195 -5.02 13.41 6.80
CA GLN A 195 -5.62 14.75 6.75
C GLN A 195 -6.96 14.74 6.00
N LEU A 196 -7.04 14.03 4.86
CA LEU A 196 -8.27 13.90 4.11
C LEU A 196 -9.34 13.15 4.92
N SER A 197 -8.96 12.02 5.53
CA SER A 197 -9.84 11.23 6.38
C SER A 197 -10.39 12.04 7.53
N GLN A 198 -9.54 12.76 8.27
CA GLN A 198 -9.97 13.62 9.37
C GLN A 198 -10.88 14.75 8.90
N ALA A 199 -10.55 15.40 7.79
CA ALA A 199 -11.37 16.49 7.26
C ALA A 199 -12.77 16.02 6.85
N ILE A 200 -12.89 14.82 6.25
CA ILE A 200 -14.18 14.23 5.89
C ILE A 200 -14.97 13.82 7.15
N LEU A 201 -14.34 13.10 8.08
CA LEU A 201 -15.01 12.59 9.29
C LEU A 201 -15.47 13.70 10.23
N THR A 202 -14.76 14.82 10.27
CA THR A 202 -15.12 16.01 11.06
C THR A 202 -16.03 17.00 10.30
N ASN A 203 -16.44 16.65 9.07
CA ASN A 203 -17.22 17.51 8.18
C ASN A 203 -16.60 18.91 7.98
N ASN A 204 -15.27 18.97 7.90
CA ASN A 204 -14.54 20.20 7.67
C ASN A 204 -14.51 20.52 6.17
N SER A 205 -15.17 21.60 5.75
CA SER A 205 -15.25 22.07 4.34
C SER A 205 -13.92 22.11 3.57
N ARG A 206 -12.78 22.15 4.26
CA ARG A 206 -11.46 22.02 3.64
C ARG A 206 -11.28 20.72 2.82
N TYR A 207 -12.01 19.64 3.13
CA TYR A 207 -11.89 18.41 2.36
C TYR A 207 -12.23 18.62 0.87
N GLU A 208 -13.17 19.50 0.53
CA GLU A 208 -13.54 19.79 -0.87
C GLU A 208 -12.39 20.40 -1.67
N GLN A 209 -11.63 21.31 -1.02
CA GLN A 209 -10.42 21.89 -1.60
C GLN A 209 -9.33 20.84 -1.79
N MET A 210 -9.23 19.90 -0.85
CA MET A 210 -8.28 18.79 -0.93
C MET A 210 -8.64 17.83 -2.07
N LEU A 211 -9.92 17.46 -2.23
CA LEU A 211 -10.40 16.65 -3.35
C LEU A 211 -10.03 17.28 -4.69
N THR A 212 -10.26 18.59 -4.83
CA THR A 212 -9.90 19.35 -6.04
C THR A 212 -8.38 19.34 -6.27
N ALA A 213 -7.58 19.59 -5.24
CA ALA A 213 -6.12 19.62 -5.34
C ALA A 213 -5.49 18.26 -5.68
N MET A 214 -6.16 17.17 -5.29
CA MET A 214 -5.78 15.79 -5.60
C MET A 214 -6.43 15.26 -6.88
N ASN A 215 -7.25 16.07 -7.55
CA ASN A 215 -7.98 15.71 -8.77
C ASN A 215 -8.91 14.50 -8.58
N ILE A 216 -9.60 14.45 -7.44
CA ILE A 216 -10.59 13.41 -7.11
C ILE A 216 -11.98 13.96 -7.42
N SER A 217 -12.68 13.34 -8.36
CA SER A 217 -14.05 13.71 -8.75
C SER A 217 -15.05 12.67 -8.27
N LEU A 218 -16.03 13.09 -7.46
CA LEU A 218 -17.14 12.24 -7.00
C LEU A 218 -18.25 12.21 -8.06
N SER A 219 -18.90 11.06 -8.24
CA SER A 219 -20.04 10.95 -9.15
C SER A 219 -21.29 11.57 -8.53
N THR A 220 -22.30 11.89 -9.36
CA THR A 220 -23.58 12.45 -8.90
C THR A 220 -24.28 11.55 -7.86
N SER A 221 -24.10 10.23 -7.95
CA SER A 221 -24.60 9.25 -6.97
C SER A 221 -23.98 9.38 -5.58
N ASP A 222 -22.78 9.96 -5.50
CA ASP A 222 -22.02 10.08 -4.27
C ASP A 222 -22.32 11.42 -3.55
N GLN A 223 -23.05 12.31 -4.23
CA GLN A 223 -23.51 13.58 -3.69
C GLN A 223 -24.54 13.31 -2.60
N GLY A 224 -24.18 13.62 -1.35
CA GLY A 224 -25.01 13.38 -0.16
C GLY A 224 -24.47 12.32 0.79
N LEU A 225 -23.44 11.56 0.40
CA LEU A 225 -22.70 10.72 1.35
C LEU A 225 -22.01 11.63 2.38
N THR A 226 -21.98 11.18 3.64
CA THR A 226 -21.28 11.88 4.73
C THR A 226 -20.54 10.88 5.62
N GLY A 227 -19.63 11.40 6.46
CA GLY A 227 -18.88 10.60 7.43
C GLY A 227 -18.14 9.43 6.79
N GLN A 228 -18.27 8.24 7.38
CA GLN A 228 -17.56 7.04 6.93
C GLN A 228 -17.94 6.63 5.50
N ALA A 229 -19.19 6.79 5.09
CA ALA A 229 -19.63 6.40 3.76
C ALA A 229 -18.96 7.27 2.67
N LEU A 230 -18.85 8.58 2.91
CA LEU A 230 -18.13 9.49 2.04
C LEU A 230 -16.64 9.17 2.00
N LEU A 231 -16.03 8.92 3.17
CA LEU A 231 -14.61 8.59 3.27
C LEU A 231 -14.28 7.34 2.44
N THR A 232 -15.03 6.25 2.64
CA THR A 232 -14.86 5.01 1.88
C THR A 232 -14.95 5.28 0.39
N ARG A 233 -15.95 6.05 -0.06
CA ARG A 233 -16.14 6.34 -1.48
C ARG A 233 -15.03 7.22 -2.08
N VAL A 234 -14.57 8.21 -1.33
CA VAL A 234 -13.44 9.07 -1.71
C VAL A 234 -12.16 8.25 -1.82
N MET A 235 -11.86 7.40 -0.84
CA MET A 235 -10.67 6.54 -0.85
C MET A 235 -10.71 5.54 -2.01
N GLN A 236 -11.86 4.93 -2.23
CA GLN A 236 -12.08 4.08 -3.40
C GLN A 236 -11.85 4.84 -4.70
N THR A 237 -12.35 6.07 -4.84
CA THR A 237 -12.19 6.86 -6.07
C THR A 237 -10.75 7.34 -6.28
N TRP A 238 -10.08 7.74 -5.20
CA TRP A 238 -8.71 8.25 -5.24
C TRP A 238 -7.70 7.14 -5.56
N MET A 239 -7.90 5.95 -4.97
CA MET A 239 -7.01 4.81 -5.12
C MET A 239 -7.47 3.82 -6.20
N ALA A 240 -8.70 3.94 -6.70
CA ALA A 240 -9.11 3.28 -7.94
C ALA A 240 -8.34 3.91 -9.10
N ASN A 241 -7.93 3.04 -10.04
CA ASN A 241 -7.32 3.35 -11.35
C ASN A 241 -5.82 3.09 -11.54
N ASP A 242 -5.03 2.59 -10.58
CA ASP A 242 -3.64 2.16 -10.91
C ASP A 242 -3.15 0.92 -10.11
N HIS A 243 -4.09 0.00 -9.92
CA HIS A 243 -3.95 -1.45 -9.87
C HIS A 243 -3.15 -2.12 -8.73
N LEU A 244 -3.88 -2.86 -7.90
CA LEU A 244 -3.38 -4.10 -7.28
C LEU A 244 -2.86 -5.10 -8.34
N SER A 245 -3.13 -4.94 -9.65
CA SER A 245 -2.51 -5.75 -10.71
C SER A 245 -1.01 -5.47 -10.87
N LEU A 246 -0.53 -4.32 -10.35
CA LEU A 246 0.90 -4.03 -10.22
C LEU A 246 1.57 -4.82 -9.09
N LEU A 247 0.82 -5.50 -8.21
CA LEU A 247 1.39 -6.38 -7.19
C LEU A 247 2.24 -7.49 -7.79
N LEU A 248 1.90 -7.94 -9.00
CA LEU A 248 2.54 -9.07 -9.68
C LEU A 248 3.02 -8.73 -11.09
N ALA A 249 3.06 -7.43 -11.45
CA ALA A 249 3.70 -7.02 -12.69
C ALA A 249 5.20 -7.38 -12.63
N PRO A 250 5.76 -7.98 -13.70
CA PRO A 250 7.12 -8.54 -13.71
C PRO A 250 8.22 -7.50 -13.49
#